data_AF-N8XT49-F1
#
_entry.id   AF-N8XT49-F1
#
_cell.length_a   1.000
_cell.length_b   1.000
_cell.length_c   1.000
_cell.angle_alpha   90.00
_cell.angle_beta   90.00
_cell.angle_gamma   90.00
#
_symmetry.space_group_name_H-M   'P 1'
#
loop_
_entity.id
_entity.type
_entity.pdbx_description
1 polymer ?
#
loop_
_entity_poly.entity_id
_entity_poly.type
_entity_poly.pdbx_seq_one_letter_code
_entity_poly.pdbx_strand_id
1 'polypeptide(L)' 'MEFIKYIGIKFLIKLKWFLIFLIALIVLLGVIAFIADTFFDNAARKDSCADSGGAWDYNLNQCEYRSNIPKKSG' A
#
# COMPACT_ATOMS: atom_id res chain seq x y z
N MET A 1 34.58 15.81 -35.05
CA MET A 1 34.57 15.08 -33.76
C MET A 1 33.93 15.88 -32.62
N GLU A 2 34.17 17.19 -32.50
CA GLU A 2 33.61 18.07 -31.45
C GLU A 2 32.07 18.11 -31.42
N PHE A 3 31.42 18.13 -32.58
CA PHE A 3 29.96 18.23 -32.70
C PHE A 3 29.22 16.99 -32.18
N ILE A 4 29.80 15.80 -32.37
CA ILE A 4 29.23 14.52 -31.90
C ILE A 4 29.31 14.45 -30.37
N LYS A 5 30.38 14.95 -29.76
CA LYS A 5 30.53 15.03 -28.30
C LYS A 5 29.48 15.94 -27.68
N TYR A 6 29.20 17.09 -28.29
CA TYR A 6 28.18 18.03 -27.81
C TYR A 6 26.77 17.41 -27.77
N ILE A 7 26.39 16.72 -28.84
CA ILE A 7 25.10 16.02 -28.93
C ILE A 7 25.04 14.87 -27.89
N GLY A 8 26.12 14.10 -27.77
CA GLY A 8 26.22 13.02 -26.77
C GLY A 8 26.06 13.51 -25.33
N ILE A 9 26.68 14.63 -24.96
CA ILE A 9 26.58 15.20 -23.61
C ILE A 9 25.14 15.66 -23.31
N LYS A 10 24.48 16.34 -24.26
CA LYS A 10 23.06 16.72 -24.10
C LYS A 10 22.14 15.52 -23.93
N PHE A 11 22.39 14.45 -24.68
CA PHE A 11 21.64 13.20 -24.57
C PHE A 11 21.84 12.54 -23.20
N LEU A 12 23.08 12.46 -22.71
CA LEU A 12 23.39 11.88 -21.40
C LEU A 12 22.72 12.64 -20.24
N ILE A 13 22.66 13.97 -20.33
CA ILE A 13 21.96 14.79 -19.34
C ILE A 13 20.45 14.47 -19.33
N LYS A 14 19.83 14.41 -20.51
CA LYS A 14 18.41 14.04 -20.64
C LYS A 14 18.14 12.63 -20.13
N LEU A 15 19.02 11.67 -20.45
CA LEU A 15 18.92 10.29 -20.00
C LEU A 15 19.05 10.16 -18.48
N LYS A 16 19.97 10.90 -17.86
CA LYS A 16 20.11 10.94 -16.40
C LYS A 16 18.83 11.43 -15.73
N TRP A 17 18.24 12.53 -16.22
CA TRP A 17 16.99 13.06 -15.67
C TRP A 17 15.81 12.11 -15.89
N PHE A 18 15.75 11.45 -17.05
CA PHE A 18 14.75 10.42 -17.32
C PHE A 18 14.86 9.24 -16.34
N LEU A 19 16.08 8.75 -16.06
CA LEU A 19 16.31 7.68 -15.08
C LEU A 19 15.90 8.10 -13.67
N ILE A 20 16.25 9.33 -13.24
CA ILE A 20 15.84 9.85 -11.93
C ILE A 20 14.31 9.90 -11.83
N PHE A 21 13.65 10.40 -12.87
CA PHE A 21 12.18 10.44 -12.93
C PHE A 21 11.57 9.03 -12.86
N LEU A 22 12.13 8.07 -13.59
CA LEU A 22 11.66 6.69 -13.58
C LEU A 22 11.81 6.03 -12.19
N ILE A 23 12.94 6.25 -11.52
CA ILE A 23 13.15 5.77 -10.14
C ILE A 23 12.14 6.41 -9.19
N ALA A 24 11.93 7.72 -9.29
CA ALA A 24 10.94 8.42 -8.46
C ALA A 24 9.53 7.86 -8.67
N LEU A 25 9.16 7.52 -9.91
CA LEU A 25 7.87 6.92 -10.23
C LEU A 25 7.72 5.51 -9.62
N ILE A 26 8.76 4.68 -9.68
CA ILE A 26 8.74 3.35 -9.04
C ILE A 26 8.55 3.47 -7.53
N VAL A 27 9.30 4.38 -6.89
CA VAL A 27 9.16 4.64 -5.45
C VAL A 27 7.74 5.13 -5.12
N LEU A 28 7.20 6.04 -5.92
CA LEU A 28 5.83 6.55 -5.74
C LEU A 28 4.79 5.42 -5.82
N LEU A 29 4.90 4.54 -6.83
CA LEU A 29 4.01 3.38 -6.97
C LEU A 29 4.14 2.42 -5.77
N GLY A 30 5.36 2.20 -5.27
CA GLY A 30 5.59 1.37 -4.09
C GLY A 30 4.94 1.95 -2.83
N VAL A 31 5.00 3.26 -2.62
CA VAL A 31 4.31 3.93 -1.49
C VAL A 31 2.80 3.80 -1.62
N ILE A 32 2.24 3.97 -2.82
CA ILE A 32 0.80 3.79 -3.06
C ILE A 32 0.37 2.35 -2.74
N ALA A 33 1.13 1.34 -3.19
CA ALA A 33 0.85 -0.06 -2.89
C ALA A 33 0.92 -0.35 -1.38
N PHE A 34 1.93 0.16 -0.69
CA PHE A 34 2.08 0.00 0.76
C PHE A 34 0.91 0.62 1.55
N ILE A 35 0.48 1.82 1.14
CA ILE A 35 -0.70 2.48 1.71
C ILE A 35 -1.95 1.63 1.38
N ALA A 36 -2.10 1.20 0.13
CA ALA A 36 -3.24 0.38 -0.28
C ALA A 36 -3.34 -0.89 0.59
N ASP A 37 -2.27 -1.67 0.72
CA ASP A 37 -2.28 -2.87 1.57
C ASP A 37 -2.63 -2.52 3.03
N THR A 38 -1.99 -1.51 3.61
CA THR A 38 -2.22 -1.16 5.02
C THR A 38 -3.65 -0.68 5.28
N PHE A 39 -4.22 0.13 4.40
CA PHE A 39 -5.54 0.70 4.58
C PHE A 39 -6.66 -0.23 4.12
N PHE A 40 -6.51 -0.89 2.97
CA PHE A 40 -7.49 -1.85 2.47
C PHE A 40 -7.49 -3.13 3.31
N ASP A 41 -6.35 -3.68 3.75
CA ASP A 41 -6.39 -4.87 4.62
C ASP A 41 -7.02 -4.56 5.98
N ASN A 42 -6.75 -3.37 6.51
CA ASN A 42 -7.34 -2.98 7.80
C ASN A 42 -8.85 -2.73 7.67
N ALA A 43 -9.30 -2.15 6.56
CA ALA A 43 -10.73 -2.00 6.26
C ALA A 43 -11.40 -3.36 6.02
N ALA A 44 -10.81 -4.20 5.17
CA ALA A 44 -11.32 -5.53 4.83
C ALA A 44 -11.39 -6.44 6.06
N ARG A 45 -10.39 -6.40 6.95
CA ARG A 45 -10.41 -7.15 8.22
C ARG A 45 -11.52 -6.67 9.16
N LYS A 46 -11.77 -5.36 9.21
CA LYS A 46 -12.86 -4.78 10.03
C LYS A 46 -14.24 -5.13 9.49
N ASP A 47 -14.40 -5.06 8.17
CA ASP A 47 -15.64 -5.41 7.48
C ASP A 47 -15.94 -6.91 7.64
N SER A 48 -14.94 -7.77 7.40
CA SER A 48 -15.05 -9.22 7.60
C SER A 48 -15.38 -9.59 9.06
N CYS A 49 -14.87 -8.83 10.03
CA CYS A 49 -15.20 -9.01 11.46
C CYS A 49 -16.68 -8.74 11.73
N ALA A 50 -17.22 -7.66 11.17
CA ALA A 50 -18.63 -7.30 11.31
C ALA A 50 -19.54 -8.34 10.62
N ASP A 51 -19.19 -8.77 9.41
CA ASP A 51 -19.91 -9.81 8.66
C ASP A 51 -19.96 -11.16 9.39
N SER A 52 -18.90 -11.47 10.14
CA SER A 52 -18.80 -12.70 10.93
C SER A 52 -19.47 -12.60 12.32
N GLY A 53 -20.17 -11.49 12.61
CA GLY A 53 -20.86 -11.26 13.89
C GLY A 53 -19.93 -10.91 15.06
N GLY A 54 -18.68 -10.53 14.76
CA GLY A 54 -17.72 -9.98 15.72
C GLY A 54 -17.85 -8.46 15.85
N ALA A 55 -17.24 -7.92 16.90
CA ALA A 55 -17.08 -6.48 17.08
C ALA A 55 -15.58 -6.15 17.07
N TRP A 56 -15.19 -5.10 16.34
CA TRP A 56 -13.79 -4.68 16.31
C TRP A 56 -13.41 -3.93 17.59
N ASP A 57 -12.42 -4.42 18.33
CA ASP A 57 -11.82 -3.68 19.45
C ASP A 57 -10.71 -2.77 18.92
N TYR A 58 -10.92 -1.45 19.04
CA TYR A 58 -9.96 -0.43 18.62
C TYR A 58 -8.76 -0.27 19.56
N ASN A 59 -8.86 -0.72 20.82
CA ASN A 59 -7.73 -0.70 21.76
C ASN A 59 -6.75 -1.83 21.48
N LEU A 60 -7.28 -3.01 21.14
CA LEU A 60 -6.49 -4.22 20.89
C LEU A 60 -6.22 -4.47 19.39
N ASN A 61 -6.82 -3.70 18.49
CA ASN A 61 -6.74 -3.85 17.02
C ASN A 61 -7.04 -5.29 16.55
N GLN A 62 -8.02 -5.92 17.19
CA GLN A 62 -8.43 -7.28 16.89
C GLN A 62 -9.95 -7.40 16.85
N CYS A 63 -10.42 -8.42 16.13
CA CYS A 63 -11.84 -8.76 16.12
C CYS A 63 -12.17 -9.56 17.38
N GLU A 64 -13.10 -9.06 18.18
CA GLU A 64 -13.67 -9.78 19.30
C GLU A 64 -14.99 -10.42 18.89
N TYR A 65 -14.99 -11.75 18.81
CA TYR A 65 -16.22 -12.50 18.68
C TYR A 65 -16.84 -12.58 20.08
N ARG A 66 -18.10 -12.15 20.21
CA ARG A 66 -18.84 -12.22 21.49
C ARG A 66 -19.07 -13.69 21.87
N SER A 67 -18.05 -14.35 22.43
CA SER A 67 -18.09 -15.74 22.91
C SER A 67 -18.83 -15.88 24.24
N ASN A 68 -19.94 -15.17 24.43
CA ASN A 68 -20.74 -15.18 25.68
C ASN A 68 -22.26 -15.06 25.41
N ILE A 69 -22.76 -15.64 24.31
CA ILE A 69 -24.16 -16.05 24.29
C ILE A 69 -24.18 -17.48 24.82
N PRO A 70 -24.76 -17.76 26.01
CA PRO A 70 -24.94 -19.15 26.42
C PRO A 70 -25.77 -19.82 25.33
N LYS A 71 -25.30 -20.97 24.81
CA LYS A 71 -26.15 -21.83 23.96
C LYS A 71 -27.46 -22.02 24.72
N LYS A 72 -28.57 -21.51 24.18
CA LYS A 72 -29.90 -21.93 24.61
C LYS A 72 -29.99 -23.42 24.31
N SER A 73 -29.72 -24.23 25.32
CA SER A 73 -30.13 -25.63 25.35
C SER A 73 -31.66 -25.64 25.25
N GLY A 74 -32.17 -26.34 24.23
CA GLY A 74 -33.53 -26.85 24.27
C GLY A 74 -33.70 -27.90 25.36
#